data_AF-A0A5R9FS74-F1
#
_entry.id   AF-A0A5R9FS74-F1
#
_cell.length_a   1.000
_cell.length_b   1.000
_cell.length_c   1.000
_cell.angle_alpha   90.00
_cell.angle_beta   90.00
_cell.angle_gamma   90.00
#
_symmetry.space_group_name_H-M   'P 1'
#
loop_
_entity.id
_entity.type
_entity.pdbx_description
1 polymer ?
#
loop_
_entity_poly.entity_id
_entity_poly.type
_entity_poly.pdbx_seq_one_letter_code
_entity_poly.pdbx_strand_id
1 'polypeptide(L)'
;MNVPFHDMTAREQNETRAEWAHEALRAFDERSSQNYFGKPASDTTNDVLMETGGDLVCALMHLARLIGADPSALLEKGRNDFDSDVREESQ
;
A
#
# COMPACT_ATOMS: atom_id res chain seq x y z
N MET A 1 -2.82 -25.37 1.19
CA MET A 1 -3.51 -24.99 2.44
C MET A 1 -3.19 -23.53 2.65
N ASN A 2 -4.18 -22.62 2.66
CA ASN A 2 -3.90 -21.21 2.95
C ASN A 2 -3.50 -21.10 4.42
N VAL A 3 -2.27 -20.67 4.68
CA VAL A 3 -1.81 -20.33 6.03
C VAL A 3 -2.54 -19.04 6.45
N PRO A 4 -3.19 -18.99 7.61
CA PRO A 4 -3.77 -17.74 8.11
C PRO A 4 -2.71 -16.65 8.21
N PHE A 5 -3.05 -15.39 7.89
CA PHE A 5 -2.09 -14.29 7.87
C PHE A 5 -1.28 -14.14 9.18
N HIS A 6 -1.91 -14.37 10.33
CA HIS A 6 -1.27 -14.29 11.64
C HIS A 6 -0.32 -15.46 11.95
N ASP A 7 -0.39 -16.53 11.17
CA ASP A 7 0.49 -17.70 11.28
C ASP A 7 1.68 -17.62 10.29
N MET A 8 1.73 -16.60 9.43
CA MET A 8 2.83 -16.35 8.50
C MET A 8 4.03 -15.71 9.20
N THR A 9 5.24 -15.94 8.68
CA THR A 9 6.44 -15.20 9.10
C THR A 9 6.30 -13.71 8.78
N ALA A 10 7.03 -12.84 9.49
CA ALA A 10 6.99 -11.39 9.24
C ALA A 10 7.31 -11.04 7.79
N ARG A 11 8.27 -11.74 7.16
CA ARG A 11 8.58 -11.60 5.72
C ARG A 11 7.38 -11.94 4.83
N GLU A 12 6.75 -13.09 5.04
CA GLU A 12 5.57 -13.51 4.27
C GLU A 12 4.38 -12.56 4.45
N GLN A 13 4.21 -12.01 5.66
CA GLN A 13 3.19 -10.99 5.91
C GLN A 13 3.51 -9.69 5.14
N ASN A 14 4.78 -9.27 5.08
CA ASN A 14 5.19 -8.07 4.33
C ASN A 14 5.03 -8.26 2.81
N GLU A 15 5.38 -9.43 2.28
CA GLU A 15 5.11 -9.81 0.89
C GLU A 15 3.60 -9.75 0.60
N THR A 16 2.77 -10.32 1.49
CA THR A 16 1.30 -10.28 1.36
C THR A 16 0.75 -8.85 1.39
N ARG A 17 1.24 -7.98 2.29
CA ARG A 17 0.84 -6.56 2.34
C ARG A 17 1.23 -5.81 1.06
N ALA A 18 2.38 -6.12 0.46
CA ALA A 18 2.80 -5.54 -0.80
C ALA A 18 1.86 -5.96 -1.96
N GLU A 19 1.40 -7.20 -1.98
CA GLU A 19 0.39 -7.65 -2.94
C GLU A 19 -0.94 -6.90 -2.78
N TRP A 20 -1.42 -6.70 -1.55
CA TRP A 20 -2.62 -5.89 -1.30
C TRP A 20 -2.46 -4.44 -1.77
N ALA A 21 -1.29 -3.84 -1.52
CA ALA A 21 -1.00 -2.50 -2.01
C ALA A 21 -1.02 -2.45 -3.55
N HIS A 22 -0.47 -3.46 -4.22
CA HIS A 22 -0.51 -3.57 -5.68
C HIS A 22 -1.95 -3.72 -6.21
N GLU A 23 -2.80 -4.52 -5.56
CA GLU A 23 -4.21 -4.63 -5.94
C GLU A 23 -4.98 -3.31 -5.77
N ALA A 24 -4.70 -2.57 -4.69
CA ALA A 24 -5.27 -1.26 -4.46
C ALA A 24 -4.83 -0.25 -5.54
N LEU A 25 -3.54 -0.25 -5.90
CA LEU A 25 -2.99 0.58 -6.97
C LEU A 25 -3.63 0.24 -8.32
N ARG A 26 -3.76 -1.05 -8.66
CA ARG A 26 -4.45 -1.48 -9.89
C ARG A 26 -5.89 -0.99 -9.95
N ALA A 27 -6.66 -1.17 -8.86
CA ALA A 27 -8.04 -0.71 -8.81
C ALA A 27 -8.15 0.82 -8.92
N PHE A 28 -7.19 1.56 -8.34
CA PHE A 28 -7.13 3.02 -8.43
C PHE A 28 -6.74 3.50 -9.84
N ASP A 29 -5.74 2.87 -10.44
CA ASP A 29 -5.24 3.11 -11.79
C ASP A 29 -6.33 2.89 -12.86
N GLU A 30 -7.11 1.81 -12.75
CA GLU A 30 -8.26 1.53 -13.62
C GLU A 30 -9.35 2.61 -13.51
N ARG A 31 -9.61 3.12 -12.30
CA ARG A 31 -10.63 4.18 -12.09
C ARG A 31 -10.16 5.56 -12.53
N SER A 32 -8.87 5.85 -12.38
CA SER A 32 -8.27 7.12 -12.82
C SER A 32 -7.92 7.14 -14.32
N SER A 33 -8.08 6.00 -15.01
CA SER A 33 -7.75 5.82 -16.43
C SER A 33 -6.25 6.04 -16.75
N GLN A 34 -5.38 5.81 -15.77
CA GLN A 34 -3.92 5.92 -15.91
C GLN A 34 -3.32 4.69 -16.63
N ASN A 35 -3.87 3.49 -16.39
CA ASN A 35 -3.54 2.21 -17.05
C ASN A 35 -2.08 1.73 -16.92
N TYR A 36 -1.38 2.07 -15.82
CA TYR A 36 -0.02 1.62 -15.55
C TYR A 36 0.10 0.24 -14.86
N PHE A 37 -0.95 -0.23 -14.17
CA PHE A 37 -0.90 -1.42 -13.30
C PHE A 37 -1.50 -2.69 -13.93
N GLY A 38 -1.49 -2.78 -15.27
CA GLY A 38 -1.91 -3.98 -16.02
C GLY A 38 -0.91 -5.16 -16.00
N LYS A 39 0.18 -5.05 -15.23
CA LYS A 39 1.29 -6.02 -15.14
C LYS A 39 1.49 -6.49 -13.70
N PRO A 40 2.25 -7.57 -13.44
CA PRO A 40 2.57 -8.01 -12.08
C PRO A 40 3.33 -6.94 -11.29
N ALA A 41 3.28 -7.01 -9.95
CA ALA A 41 3.98 -6.08 -9.05
C ALA A 41 5.50 -6.03 -9.29
N SER A 42 6.10 -7.13 -9.74
CA SER A 42 7.52 -7.20 -10.11
C SER A 42 7.92 -6.29 -11.27
N ASP A 43 6.94 -5.86 -12.07
CA ASP A 43 7.15 -5.08 -13.29
C ASP A 43 6.84 -3.58 -13.07
N THR A 44 6.39 -3.21 -11.87
CA THR A 44 6.12 -1.81 -11.50
C THR A 44 7.44 -1.06 -11.34
N THR A 45 7.64 0.00 -12.13
CA THR A 45 8.82 0.86 -12.01
C THR A 45 8.69 1.81 -10.82
N ASN A 46 9.82 2.30 -10.30
CA ASN A 46 9.82 3.29 -9.24
C ASN A 46 9.04 4.56 -9.63
N ASP A 47 9.21 5.05 -10.85
CA ASP A 47 8.50 6.26 -11.31
C ASP A 47 6.99 6.07 -11.30
N VAL A 48 6.50 4.93 -11.80
CA VAL A 48 5.07 4.58 -11.79
C VAL A 48 4.56 4.43 -10.35
N LEU A 49 5.33 3.79 -9.48
CA LEU A 49 4.96 3.64 -8.07
C LEU A 49 4.86 5.00 -7.37
N MET A 50 5.81 5.90 -7.61
CA MET A 50 5.82 7.22 -7.00
C MET A 50 4.69 8.11 -7.52
N GLU A 51 4.37 8.04 -8.81
CA GLU A 51 3.26 8.78 -9.42
C GLU A 51 1.90 8.26 -8.93
N THR A 52 1.52 7.04 -9.30
CA THR A 52 0.19 6.49 -8.98
C THR A 52 0.04 6.22 -7.48
N GLY A 53 1.11 5.83 -6.80
CA GLY A 53 1.10 5.69 -5.34
C GLY A 53 0.95 7.02 -4.62
N GLY A 54 1.60 8.08 -5.10
CA GLY A 54 1.40 9.44 -4.62
C GLY A 54 -0.05 9.90 -4.79
N ASP A 55 -0.65 9.62 -5.95
CA ASP A 55 -2.04 9.95 -6.24
C ASP A 55 -3.03 9.19 -5.34
N LEU A 56 -2.78 7.91 -5.09
CA LEU A 56 -3.58 7.11 -4.15
C LEU A 56 -3.47 7.66 -2.73
N VAL A 57 -2.26 8.03 -2.28
CA VAL A 57 -2.04 8.69 -0.97
C VAL A 57 -2.81 10.01 -0.91
N CYS A 58 -2.77 10.83 -1.95
CA CYS A 58 -3.54 12.07 -2.05
C CYS A 58 -5.06 11.82 -1.92
N ALA A 59 -5.59 10.79 -2.59
CA ALA A 59 -6.99 10.40 -2.48
C ALA A 59 -7.37 9.96 -1.05
N LEU A 60 -6.50 9.22 -0.36
CA LEU A 60 -6.70 8.83 1.04
C LEU A 60 -6.70 10.04 1.98
N MET A 61 -5.83 11.03 1.74
CA MET A 61 -5.83 12.28 2.50
C MET A 61 -7.13 13.09 2.29
N HIS A 62 -7.63 13.13 1.06
CA HIS A 62 -8.94 13.73 0.76
C HIS A 62 -10.08 13.00 1.49
N LEU A 63 -10.05 11.67 1.55
CA LEU A 63 -11.02 10.88 2.31
C LEU A 63 -10.95 11.17 3.81
N ALA A 64 -9.74 11.18 4.39
CA ALA A 64 -9.54 11.51 5.81
C ALA A 64 -10.15 12.86 6.16
N ARG A 65 -9.86 13.88 5.34
CA ARG A 65 -10.45 15.22 5.49
C ARG A 65 -11.98 15.20 5.40
N LEU A 66 -12.55 14.46 4.46
CA LEU A 66 -14.01 14.38 4.25
C LEU A 66 -14.74 13.83 5.47
N ILE A 67 -14.15 12.85 6.16
CA ILE A 67 -14.74 12.22 7.35
C ILE A 67 -14.37 12.93 8.67
N GLY A 68 -13.67 14.06 8.62
CA GLY A 68 -13.25 14.83 9.79
C GLY A 68 -12.03 14.28 10.53
N ALA A 69 -11.29 13.36 9.91
CA ALA A 69 -10.00 12.89 10.42
C ALA A 69 -8.85 13.81 9.96
N ASP A 70 -7.72 13.76 10.66
CA ASP A 70 -6.49 14.47 10.28
C ASP A 70 -5.73 13.67 9.19
N PRO A 71 -5.56 14.21 7.97
CA PRO A 71 -4.79 13.55 6.93
C PRO A 71 -3.32 13.29 7.30
N SER A 72 -2.69 14.16 8.09
CA SER A 72 -1.29 13.98 8.51
C SER A 72 -1.15 12.80 9.46
N ALA A 73 -2.07 12.68 10.43
CA ALA A 73 -2.10 11.56 11.35
C ALA A 73 -2.28 10.20 10.65
N LEU A 74 -3.01 10.15 9.53
CA LEU A 74 -3.13 8.95 8.70
C LEU A 74 -1.78 8.51 8.13
N LEU A 75 -1.00 9.46 7.58
CA LEU A 75 0.33 9.16 7.01
C LEU A 75 1.31 8.74 8.10
N GLU A 76 1.30 9.42 9.24
CA GLU A 76 2.15 9.08 10.38
C GLU A 76 1.83 7.68 10.91
N LYS A 77 0.55 7.32 11.03
CA LYS A 77 0.15 5.95 11.44
C LYS A 77 0.67 4.90 10.48
N GLY A 78 0.46 5.09 9.17
CA GLY A 78 0.94 4.15 8.15
C GLY A 78 2.46 3.99 8.15
N ARG A 79 3.19 5.10 8.35
CA ARG A 79 4.66 5.06 8.46
C ARG A 79 5.14 4.30 9.70
N ASN A 80 4.53 4.57 10.86
CA ASN A 80 4.89 3.91 12.11
C ASN A 80 4.64 2.40 12.05
N ASP A 81 3.53 1.98 11.41
CA ASP A 81 3.21 0.56 11.23
C ASP A 81 4.22 -0.11 10.29
N PHE A 82 4.52 0.50 9.14
CA PHE A 82 5.55 0.02 8.23
C PHE A 82 6.91 -0.15 8.92
N ASP A 83 7.36 0.85 9.68
CA ASP A 83 8.64 0.79 10.40
C ASP A 83 8.62 -0.27 11.52
N SER A 84 7.45 -0.61 12.09
CA SER A 84 7.29 -1.74 13.01
C SER A 84 7.41 -3.09 12.29
N ASP A 85 6.64 -3.28 11.23
CA ASP A 85 6.57 -4.52 10.46
C ASP A 85 7.93 -4.89 9.84
N VAL A 86 8.70 -3.91 9.36
CA VAL A 86 10.06 -4.14 8.82
C VAL A 86 11.06 -4.52 9.92
N ARG A 87 10.91 -3.96 11.13
CA ARG A 87 11.77 -4.35 12.27
C ARG A 87 11.49 -5.78 12.69
N GLU A 88 10.23 -6.22 12.67
CA GLU A 88 9.85 -7.60 12.96
C GLU A 88 10.37 -8.58 11.92
N GLU A 89 10.46 -8.19 10.64
CA GLU A 89 11.06 -9.01 9.58
C GLU A 89 12.56 -9.30 9.80
N SER A 90 13.26 -8.40 10.48
CA SER A 90 14.71 -8.49 10.69
C SER A 90 15.11 -9.27 11.95
N GLN A 91 14.14 -9.79 12.71
CA GLN A 91 14.33 -10.54 13.97
C GLN A 91 14.24 -12.06 13.75
#